data_AF-A0A7I9ZFG0-F1
#
_entry.id   AF-A0A7I9ZFG0-F1
#
_cell.length_a   1.000
_cell.length_b   1.000
_cell.length_c   1.000
_cell.angle_alpha   90.00
_cell.angle_beta   90.00
_cell.angle_gamma   90.00
#
_symmetry.space_group_name_H-M   'P 1'
#
loop_
_entity.id
_entity.type
_entity.pdbx_description
1 polymer ?
#
loop_
_entity_poly.entity_id
_entity_poly.type
_entity_poly.pdbx_seq_one_letter_code
_entity_poly.pdbx_strand_id
1 'polypeptide(L)'
;MVVAGTRGGGGAPGFEPDLLVFKELRIFGSLGVDHPAYRSAIELLVSGRWPFSELSRDVAGFAGLPQLLDVLAGAESERIPALHNVFVPIA
;
A
#
# COMPACT_ATOMS: atom_id res chain seq x y z
N MET A 1 -18.31 39.03 -15.98
CA MET A 1 -16.85 39.04 -16.20
C MET A 1 -16.26 37.84 -15.50
N VAL A 2 -15.95 36.78 -16.25
CA VAL A 2 -15.13 35.64 -15.82
C VAL A 2 -13.84 35.80 -16.61
N VAL A 3 -12.71 36.03 -15.93
CA VAL A 3 -11.46 36.49 -16.56
C VAL A 3 -10.62 35.34 -17.14
N ALA A 4 -10.89 34.08 -16.77
CA ALA A 4 -10.34 32.91 -17.45
C ALA A 4 -11.18 31.67 -17.08
N GLY A 5 -11.59 30.89 -18.08
CA GLY A 5 -12.04 29.51 -17.88
C GLY A 5 -10.83 28.58 -17.89
N THR A 6 -10.82 27.55 -17.03
CA THR A 6 -9.83 26.49 -17.08
C THR A 6 -10.04 25.70 -18.37
N ARG A 7 -9.19 25.92 -19.36
CA ARG A 7 -9.23 25.15 -20.61
C ARG A 7 -8.69 23.74 -20.32
N GLY A 8 -9.58 22.83 -19.92
CA GLY A 8 -9.26 21.42 -19.71
C GLY A 8 -9.25 20.66 -21.03
N GLY A 9 -8.10 20.11 -21.43
CA GLY A 9 -7.99 19.34 -22.66
C GLY A 9 -6.71 18.53 -22.73
N GLY A 10 -6.43 17.74 -21.70
CA GLY A 10 -5.25 16.88 -21.64
C GLY A 10 -5.11 16.20 -20.28
N GLY A 11 -6.10 15.40 -19.88
CA GLY A 11 -6.07 14.57 -18.68
C GLY A 11 -6.05 13.08 -19.02
N ALA A 12 -5.77 12.23 -18.03
CA ALA A 12 -5.94 10.79 -18.17
C ALA A 12 -7.40 10.45 -18.57
N PRO A 13 -7.65 9.40 -19.36
CA PRO A 13 -9.01 9.00 -19.72
C PRO A 13 -9.91 8.87 -18.49
N GLY A 14 -11.06 9.56 -18.50
CA GLY A 14 -12.03 9.54 -17.40
C GLY A 14 -11.67 10.38 -16.17
N PHE A 15 -10.59 11.17 -16.20
CA PHE A 15 -10.24 12.06 -15.10
C PHE A 15 -10.93 13.42 -15.24
N GLU A 16 -11.81 13.75 -14.28
CA GLU A 16 -12.51 15.04 -14.18
C GLU A 16 -11.89 15.91 -13.07
N PRO A 17 -10.85 16.72 -13.35
CA PRO A 17 -10.14 17.51 -12.34
C PRO A 17 -11.02 18.58 -11.67
N ASP A 18 -12.08 19.02 -12.35
CA ASP A 18 -13.01 20.03 -11.81
C ASP A 18 -13.73 19.54 -10.55
N LEU A 19 -13.93 18.23 -10.39
CA LEU A 19 -14.51 17.65 -9.18
C LEU A 19 -13.64 17.86 -7.96
N LEU A 20 -12.30 17.88 -8.11
CA LEU A 20 -11.39 18.18 -7.00
C LEU A 20 -11.62 19.60 -6.48
N VAL A 21 -11.83 20.54 -7.40
CA VAL A 21 -12.07 21.95 -7.06
C VAL A 21 -13.47 22.13 -6.49
N PHE A 22 -14.50 21.63 -7.15
CA PHE A 22 -15.89 21.79 -6.71
C PHE A 22 -16.20 21.13 -5.36
N LYS A 23 -15.51 20.04 -5.05
CA LYS A 23 -15.64 19.32 -3.78
C LYS A 23 -14.56 19.70 -2.76
N GLU A 24 -13.68 20.64 -3.11
CA GLU A 24 -12.55 21.08 -2.28
C GLU A 24 -11.71 19.90 -1.75
N LEU A 25 -11.49 18.90 -2.60
CA LEU A 25 -10.73 17.71 -2.24
C LEU A 25 -9.24 18.01 -2.14
N ARG A 26 -8.61 17.44 -1.11
CA ARG A 26 -7.16 17.50 -0.90
C ARG A 26 -6.54 16.17 -1.28
N ILE A 27 -5.57 16.22 -2.19
CA ILE A 27 -4.79 15.04 -2.59
C ILE A 27 -3.48 15.06 -1.80
N PHE A 28 -3.20 13.98 -1.08
CA PHE A 28 -1.94 13.77 -0.39
C PHE A 28 -1.19 12.62 -1.06
N GLY A 29 -0.04 12.93 -1.64
CA GLY A 29 0.91 11.89 -2.05
C GLY A 29 1.56 11.27 -0.82
N SER A 30 1.72 9.95 -0.81
CA SER A 30 2.43 9.22 0.24
C SER A 30 3.38 8.23 -0.41
N LEU A 31 4.67 8.34 -0.09
CA LEU A 31 5.71 7.45 -0.59
C LEU A 31 6.72 7.17 0.52
N GLY A 32 6.93 5.89 0.81
CA GLY A 32 7.84 5.47 1.87
C GLY A 32 7.41 5.90 3.27
N VAL A 33 8.27 5.63 4.24
CA VAL A 33 8.11 6.01 5.65
C VAL A 33 9.47 6.42 6.20
N ASP A 34 9.49 7.41 7.08
CA ASP A 34 10.69 7.92 7.72
C ASP A 34 10.83 7.42 9.17
N HIS A 35 11.91 7.82 9.85
CA HIS A 35 12.20 7.39 11.21
C HIS A 35 11.05 7.68 12.22
N PRO A 36 10.42 8.87 12.24
CA PRO A 36 9.23 9.14 13.06
C PRO A 36 8.08 8.13 12.85
N ALA A 37 7.82 7.76 11.60
CA ALA A 37 6.80 6.75 11.28
C ALA A 37 7.18 5.37 11.84
N TYR A 38 8.45 4.95 11.72
CA TYR A 38 8.92 3.70 12.32
C TYR A 38 8.81 3.69 13.84
N ARG A 39 9.17 4.78 14.50
CA ARG A 39 9.01 4.90 15.96
C ARG A 39 7.56 4.71 16.38
N SER A 40 6.64 5.44 15.74
CA SER A 40 5.21 5.34 16.00
C SER A 40 4.67 3.92 15.75
N ALA A 41 5.14 3.26 14.69
CA ALA A 41 4.77 1.89 14.39
C ALA A 41 5.23 0.90 15.48
N ILE A 42 6.47 1.05 15.98
CA ILE A 42 6.99 0.23 17.08
C ILE A 42 6.20 0.47 18.37
N GLU A 43 5.91 1.72 18.71
CA GLU A 43 5.09 2.07 19.87
C GLU A 43 3.69 1.42 19.77
N LEU A 44 3.09 1.43 18.59
CA LEU A 44 1.81 0.76 18.34
C LEU A 44 1.91 -0.76 18.52
N LEU A 45 2.95 -1.40 17.97
CA LEU A 45 3.20 -2.84 18.12
C LEU A 45 3.36 -3.24 19.60
N VAL A 46 4.20 -2.50 20.34
CA VAL A 46 4.47 -2.75 21.76
C VAL A 46 3.23 -2.50 22.62
N SER A 47 2.35 -1.58 22.22
CA SER A 47 1.13 -1.27 22.96
C SER A 47 0.17 -2.47 23.10
N GLY A 48 0.28 -3.46 22.20
CA GLY A 48 -0.59 -4.65 22.20
C GLY A 48 -2.07 -4.37 21.95
N ARG A 49 -2.43 -3.12 21.61
CA ARG A 49 -3.84 -2.71 21.46
C ARG A 49 -4.48 -3.23 20.17
N TRP A 50 -3.67 -3.69 19.21
CA TRP A 50 -4.11 -4.15 17.88
C TRP A 50 -3.77 -5.63 17.70
N PRO A 51 -4.67 -6.46 17.16
CA PRO A 51 -4.47 -7.90 17.03
C PRO A 51 -3.58 -8.24 15.82
N PHE A 52 -2.33 -7.77 15.80
CA PHE A 52 -1.41 -7.99 14.68
C PHE A 52 -1.11 -9.48 14.41
N SER A 53 -1.35 -10.36 15.39
CA SER A 53 -1.26 -11.81 15.23
C SER A 53 -2.37 -12.41 14.36
N GLU A 54 -3.50 -11.72 14.19
CA GLU A 54 -4.61 -12.18 13.35
C GLU A 54 -4.41 -11.85 11.86
N LEU A 55 -3.40 -11.04 11.54
CA LEU A 55 -3.04 -10.76 10.15
C LEU A 55 -2.45 -12.02 9.50
N SER A 56 -2.96 -12.37 8.32
CA SER A 56 -2.42 -13.49 7.56
C SER A 56 -0.93 -13.28 7.30
N ARG A 57 -0.14 -14.31 7.63
CA ARG A 57 1.31 -14.29 7.50
C ARG A 57 1.81 -15.57 6.86
N ASP A 58 2.68 -15.43 5.87
CA ASP A 58 3.47 -16.53 5.32
C ASP A 58 4.94 -16.24 5.63
N VAL A 59 5.67 -17.24 6.14
CA VAL A 59 7.08 -17.10 6.52
C VAL A 59 7.88 -18.12 5.75
N ALA A 60 8.81 -17.65 4.93
CA ALA A 60 9.66 -18.50 4.12
C ALA A 60 11.14 -18.30 4.46
N GLY A 61 11.85 -19.42 4.61
CA GLY A 61 13.31 -19.46 4.50
C GLY A 61 13.76 -19.59 3.05
N PHE A 62 15.06 -19.77 2.83
CA PHE A 62 15.62 -19.88 1.48
C PHE A 62 14.98 -20.99 0.64
N ALA A 63 14.61 -22.11 1.26
CA ALA A 63 14.00 -23.24 0.56
C ALA A 63 12.61 -22.93 -0.01
N GLY A 64 11.81 -22.11 0.69
CA GLY A 64 10.45 -21.75 0.28
C GLY A 64 10.34 -20.41 -0.45
N LEU A 65 11.43 -19.64 -0.49
CA LEU A 65 11.43 -18.31 -1.10
C LEU A 65 11.05 -18.33 -2.59
N PRO A 66 11.53 -19.26 -3.44
CA PRO A 66 11.11 -19.30 -4.84
C PRO A 66 9.60 -19.46 -5.00
N GLN A 67 9.00 -20.42 -4.29
CA GLN A 67 7.56 -20.66 -4.36
C GLN A 67 6.76 -19.46 -3.84
N LEU A 68 7.22 -18.82 -2.76
CA LEU A 68 6.58 -17.60 -2.25
C LEU A 68 6.61 -16.47 -3.28
N LEU A 69 7.71 -16.31 -4.01
CA LEU A 69 7.81 -15.30 -5.08
C LEU A 69 6.88 -15.61 -6.26
N ASP A 70 6.74 -16.88 -6.65
CA ASP A 70 5.79 -17.28 -7.70
C ASP A 70 4.34 -16.96 -7.32
N VAL A 71 3.96 -17.20 -6.06
CA VAL A 71 2.64 -16.83 -5.53
C VAL A 71 2.43 -15.32 -5.55
N LEU A 72 3.43 -14.55 -5.09
CA LEU A 72 3.35 -13.08 -5.08
C LEU A 72 3.33 -12.48 -6.50
N ALA A 73 3.93 -13.15 -7.48
CA ALA A 73 3.87 -12.77 -8.88
C ALA A 73 2.54 -13.17 -9.56
N GLY A 74 1.66 -13.91 -8.87
CA GLY A 74 0.38 -14.36 -9.40
C GLY A 74 0.49 -15.55 -10.36
N ALA A 75 1.56 -16.36 -10.27
CA ALA A 75 1.69 -17.58 -11.06
C ALA A 75 0.66 -18.67 -10.65
N GLU A 76 0.19 -18.62 -9.41
CA GLU A 76 -0.86 -19.50 -8.86
C GLU A 76 -2.18 -18.74 -8.68
N SER A 77 -3.03 -18.72 -9.70
CA SER A 77 -4.28 -17.94 -9.72
C SER A 77 -5.28 -18.25 -8.60
N GLU A 78 -5.18 -19.42 -7.97
CA GLU A 78 -6.07 -19.86 -6.89
C GLU A 78 -5.53 -19.50 -5.50
N ARG A 79 -4.24 -19.16 -5.38
CA ARG A 79 -3.60 -18.89 -4.09
C ARG A 79 -3.55 -17.39 -3.82
N ILE A 80 -4.20 -16.97 -2.75
CA ILE A 80 -4.13 -15.57 -2.28
C ILE A 80 -2.90 -15.44 -1.36
N PRO A 81 -1.94 -14.56 -1.67
CA PRO A 81 -0.79 -14.34 -0.78
C PRO A 81 -1.25 -13.78 0.57
N ALA A 82 -0.49 -14.08 1.62
CA ALA A 82 -0.75 -13.50 2.93
C ALA A 82 -0.60 -11.97 2.88
N LEU A 83 -1.25 -11.26 3.80
CA LEU A 83 -1.07 -9.80 3.90
C LEU A 83 0.38 -9.45 4.24
N HIS A 84 1.02 -10.27 5.07
CA HIS A 84 2.40 -10.08 5.50
C HIS A 84 3.25 -11.30 5.16
N ASN A 85 4.05 -11.22 4.09
CA ASN A 85 4.95 -12.28 3.68
C ASN A 85 6.36 -11.94 4.14
N VAL A 86 6.97 -12.83 4.93
CA VAL A 86 8.21 -12.54 5.65
C VAL A 86 9.27 -13.52 5.22
N PHE A 87 10.39 -12.99 4.71
CA PHE A 87 11.59 -13.78 4.55
C PHE A 87 12.36 -13.84 5.87
N VAL A 88 12.62 -15.06 6.35
CA VAL A 88 13.47 -15.30 7.51
C VAL A 88 14.64 -16.18 7.04
N PRO A 89 15.86 -15.64 6.90
CA PRO A 89 16.99 -16.37 6.29
C PRO A 89 17.36 -17.69 6.99
N ILE A 90 17.01 -17.82 8.27
CA ILE A 90 17.32 -18.97 9.13
C ILE A 90 16.12 -19.88 9.40
N ALA A 91 14.97 -19.60 8.78
CA ALA A 91 13.78 -20.44 8.88
C ALA A 91 13.90 -21.73 8.07
#